data_AF-A0A4T0M5G9-F1
#
_entry.id   AF-A0A4T0M5G9-F1
#
_cell.length_a   1.000
_cell.length_b   1.000
_cell.length_c   1.000
_cell.angle_alpha   90.00
_cell.angle_beta   90.00
_cell.angle_gamma   90.00
#
_symmetry.space_group_name_H-M   'P 1'
#
loop_
_entity.id
_entity.type
_entity.pdbx_description
1 polymer ?
#
loop_
_entity_poly.entity_id
_entity_poly.type
_entity_poly.pdbx_seq_one_letter_code
_entity_poly.pdbx_strand_id
1 'polypeptide(L)'
;MTDSSEIAVAGAAAALVVDVFFYPLDTIKTRMQASSTIAKPFEFKGLYNGVGSVILSTLPASALFFLAYENAKSELSKYVNAPTAQLTASILGELLACSAIAPADTIKQRAQIQGNQLSSFQVAKIVFSQKSAWSDIKSGYKAVVLRNLPVTAAYFPLYEWLREKVEKDFEISKPNAALFAGGFAAMPLAVITTPLDVVKTRIMLGQGIDSNRKGVFSVGLHISKTEGIRTLFKSGMLRGLGAAVGAGIELGCYEYTRKYFKLYTEQ
;
A
#
# COMPACT_ATOMS: atom_id res chain seq x y z
N MET A 1 -31.27 -4.86 -7.20
CA MET A 1 -29.99 -5.56 -6.96
C MET A 1 -28.91 -4.70 -7.60
N THR A 2 -28.38 -3.72 -6.87
CA THR A 2 -27.18 -3.00 -7.34
C THR A 2 -26.05 -4.00 -7.41
N ASP A 3 -25.45 -4.08 -8.60
CA ASP A 3 -24.51 -5.12 -8.93
C ASP A 3 -23.21 -4.85 -8.15
N SER A 4 -22.75 -5.80 -7.32
CA SER A 4 -21.54 -5.66 -6.49
C SER A 4 -20.30 -5.22 -7.30
N SER A 5 -20.35 -5.46 -8.61
CA SER A 5 -19.41 -5.00 -9.63
C SER A 5 -19.29 -3.47 -9.72
N GLU A 6 -20.39 -2.72 -9.67
CA GLU A 6 -20.38 -1.25 -9.81
C GLU A 6 -19.68 -0.57 -8.62
N ILE A 7 -19.95 -1.07 -7.40
CA ILE A 7 -19.30 -0.58 -6.18
C ILE A 7 -17.80 -0.91 -6.22
N ALA A 8 -17.43 -2.10 -6.71
CA ALA A 8 -16.03 -2.49 -6.86
C ALA A 8 -15.29 -1.63 -7.90
N VAL A 9 -15.92 -1.32 -9.03
CA VAL A 9 -15.36 -0.44 -10.07
C VAL A 9 -15.20 0.99 -9.54
N ALA A 10 -16.19 1.51 -8.82
CA ALA A 10 -16.11 2.84 -8.21
C ALA A 10 -15.00 2.93 -7.16
N GLY A 11 -14.86 1.88 -6.33
CA GLY A 11 -13.75 1.77 -5.37
C GLY A 11 -12.38 1.73 -6.04
N ALA A 12 -12.23 0.92 -7.10
CA ALA A 12 -10.98 0.83 -7.85
C ALA A 12 -10.63 2.15 -8.56
N ALA A 13 -11.61 2.85 -9.12
CA ALA A 13 -11.42 4.16 -9.74
C ALA A 13 -10.99 5.22 -8.70
N ALA A 14 -11.63 5.23 -7.53
CA ALA A 14 -11.24 6.12 -6.43
C ALA A 14 -9.80 5.86 -5.97
N ALA A 15 -9.43 4.58 -5.79
CA ALA A 15 -8.07 4.19 -5.42
C ALA A 15 -7.03 4.66 -6.46
N LEU A 16 -7.32 4.51 -7.76
CA LEU A 16 -6.44 5.01 -8.83
C LEU A 16 -6.27 6.53 -8.80
N VAL A 17 -7.35 7.28 -8.55
CA VAL A 17 -7.28 8.74 -8.44
C VAL A 17 -6.40 9.16 -7.26
N VAL A 18 -6.57 8.51 -6.11
CA VAL A 18 -5.73 8.74 -4.93
C VAL A 18 -4.26 8.39 -5.25
N ASP A 19 -4.00 7.22 -5.84
CA ASP A 19 -2.65 6.79 -6.20
C ASP A 19 -1.95 7.80 -7.13
N VAL A 20 -2.65 8.31 -8.14
CA VAL A 20 -2.10 9.30 -9.09
C VAL A 20 -1.87 10.65 -8.41
N PHE A 21 -2.80 11.09 -7.56
CA PHE A 21 -2.70 12.38 -6.88
C PHE A 21 -1.57 12.39 -5.84
N PHE A 22 -1.42 11.31 -5.07
CA PHE A 22 -0.39 11.17 -4.04
C PHE A 22 0.93 10.63 -4.57
N TYR A 23 1.01 10.24 -5.85
CA TYR A 23 2.20 9.69 -6.49
C TYR A 23 3.48 10.54 -6.28
N PRO A 24 3.44 11.89 -6.37
CA PRO A 24 4.62 12.71 -6.11
C PRO A 24 5.18 12.56 -4.70
N LEU A 25 4.30 12.44 -3.69
CA LEU A 25 4.68 12.27 -2.29
C LEU A 25 5.30 10.89 -2.05
N ASP A 26 4.78 9.86 -2.71
CA ASP A 26 5.38 8.53 -2.73
C ASP A 26 6.81 8.56 -3.28
N THR A 27 7.02 9.24 -4.41
CA THR A 27 8.35 9.35 -5.03
C THR A 27 9.34 10.07 -4.12
N ILE A 28 8.92 11.15 -3.46
CA ILE A 28 9.72 11.87 -2.47
C ILE A 28 10.11 10.94 -1.32
N LYS A 29 9.14 10.21 -0.77
CA LYS A 29 9.37 9.25 0.32
C LYS A 29 10.37 8.18 -0.09
N THR A 30 10.20 7.55 -1.26
CA THR A 30 11.10 6.51 -1.76
C THR A 30 12.52 7.03 -1.91
N ARG A 31 12.71 8.25 -2.45
CA ARG A 31 14.04 8.88 -2.57
C ARG A 31 14.67 9.16 -1.21
N MET A 32 13.90 9.63 -0.24
CA MET A 32 14.37 9.83 1.14
C MET A 32 14.75 8.52 1.83
N GLN A 33 14.00 7.43 1.58
CA GLN A 33 14.26 6.11 2.15
C GLN A 33 15.44 5.39 1.47
N ALA A 34 15.73 5.72 0.22
CA ALA A 34 16.87 5.21 -0.52
C ALA A 34 18.19 5.91 -0.16
N SER A 35 18.15 7.23 0.10
CA SER A 35 19.36 7.99 0.38
C SER A 35 19.84 7.81 1.82
N SER A 36 21.03 7.22 1.99
CA SER A 36 21.74 7.17 3.29
C SER A 36 22.19 8.56 3.76
N THR A 37 22.36 9.51 2.84
CA THR A 37 22.86 10.87 3.13
C THR A 37 21.73 11.91 3.00
N ILE A 38 21.61 12.81 3.99
CA ILE A 38 20.57 13.87 4.06
C ILE A 38 20.78 15.00 3.03
N ALA A 39 21.93 15.01 2.32
CA ALA A 39 22.47 16.22 1.70
C ALA A 39 22.28 16.37 0.18
N LYS A 40 21.49 15.52 -0.51
CA LYS A 40 21.19 15.81 -1.93
C LYS A 40 20.06 16.85 -2.04
N PRO A 41 20.20 17.88 -2.88
CA PRO A 41 19.14 18.86 -3.09
C PRO A 41 17.86 18.17 -3.57
N PHE A 42 16.73 18.69 -3.10
CA PHE A 42 15.42 18.12 -3.37
C PHE A 42 15.09 18.25 -4.86
N GLU A 43 15.12 17.14 -5.60
CA GLU A 43 14.84 17.14 -7.03
C GLU A 43 13.35 16.90 -7.28
N PHE A 44 12.63 17.92 -7.77
CA PHE A 44 11.24 17.81 -8.22
C PHE A 44 11.07 17.19 -9.61
N LYS A 45 12.17 16.81 -10.28
CA LYS A 45 12.12 16.18 -11.60
C LYS A 45 11.76 14.69 -11.50
N GLY A 46 10.93 14.21 -12.43
CA GLY A 46 10.58 12.79 -12.56
C GLY A 46 9.70 12.23 -11.44
N LEU A 47 8.86 13.07 -10.82
CA LEU A 47 7.99 12.65 -9.70
C LEU A 47 6.96 11.60 -10.09
N TYR A 48 6.55 11.54 -11.36
CA TYR A 48 5.60 10.57 -11.90
C TYR A 48 6.26 9.32 -12.51
N ASN A 49 7.58 9.17 -12.39
CA ASN A 49 8.27 8.03 -12.98
C ASN A 49 7.89 6.73 -12.25
N GLY A 50 7.39 5.74 -13.01
CA GLY A 50 6.83 4.51 -12.46
C GLY A 50 5.31 4.49 -12.32
N VAL A 51 4.58 5.60 -12.56
CA VAL A 51 3.12 5.63 -12.38
C VAL A 51 2.41 4.62 -13.30
N GLY A 52 2.92 4.42 -14.51
CA GLY A 52 2.38 3.45 -15.47
C GLY A 52 2.44 2.01 -14.98
N SER A 53 3.47 1.62 -14.21
CA SER A 53 3.54 0.26 -13.65
C SER A 53 2.53 0.06 -12.53
N VAL A 54 2.22 1.12 -11.75
CA VAL A 54 1.18 1.07 -10.71
C VAL A 54 -0.18 0.86 -11.35
N ILE A 55 -0.57 1.75 -12.28
CA ILE A 55 -1.87 1.69 -12.97
C ILE A 55 -2.09 0.31 -13.63
N LEU A 56 -1.07 -0.22 -14.31
CA LEU A 56 -1.16 -1.52 -14.97
C LEU A 56 -1.30 -2.69 -13.98
N SER A 57 -0.79 -2.54 -12.75
CA SER A 57 -0.80 -3.59 -11.73
C SER A 57 -2.03 -3.56 -10.82
N THR A 58 -2.67 -2.40 -10.67
CA THR A 58 -3.82 -2.23 -9.76
C THR A 58 -4.99 -3.10 -10.20
N LEU A 59 -5.35 -3.10 -11.49
CA LEU A 59 -6.49 -3.87 -11.99
C LEU A 59 -6.31 -5.39 -11.82
N PRO A 60 -5.19 -6.01 -12.24
CA PRO A 60 -4.94 -7.43 -11.97
C PRO A 60 -4.89 -7.77 -10.47
N ALA A 61 -4.31 -6.89 -9.65
CA ALA A 61 -4.22 -7.12 -8.21
C ALA A 61 -5.61 -7.12 -7.56
N SER A 62 -6.48 -6.17 -7.91
CA SER A 62 -7.87 -6.13 -7.45
C SER A 62 -8.65 -7.36 -7.90
N ALA A 63 -8.51 -7.77 -9.17
CA ALA A 63 -9.18 -8.97 -9.67
C ALA A 63 -8.75 -10.23 -8.91
N LEU A 64 -7.45 -10.43 -8.69
CA LEU A 64 -6.93 -11.55 -7.91
C LEU A 64 -7.42 -11.53 -6.46
N PHE A 65 -7.44 -10.36 -5.82
CA PHE A 65 -7.96 -10.19 -4.48
C PHE A 65 -9.42 -10.62 -4.38
N PHE A 66 -10.30 -10.06 -5.21
CA PHE A 66 -11.74 -10.32 -5.14
C PHE A 66 -12.09 -11.77 -5.47
N LEU A 67 -11.49 -12.34 -6.51
CA LEU A 67 -11.73 -13.74 -6.88
C LEU A 67 -11.33 -14.69 -5.75
N ALA A 68 -10.16 -14.46 -5.16
CA ALA A 68 -9.68 -15.26 -4.04
C ALA A 68 -10.54 -15.06 -2.78
N TYR A 69 -10.91 -13.81 -2.49
CA TYR A 69 -11.73 -13.46 -1.33
C TYR A 69 -13.11 -14.11 -1.43
N GLU A 70 -13.80 -14.01 -2.57
CA GLU A 70 -15.14 -14.56 -2.76
C GLU A 70 -15.13 -16.09 -2.67
N ASN A 71 -14.21 -16.75 -3.35
CA ASN A 71 -14.06 -18.21 -3.31
C ASN A 71 -13.69 -18.72 -1.92
N ALA A 72 -12.75 -18.05 -1.23
CA ALA A 72 -12.35 -18.45 0.12
C ALA A 72 -13.49 -18.21 1.12
N LYS A 73 -14.19 -17.07 1.01
CA LYS A 73 -15.28 -16.73 1.91
C LYS A 73 -16.46 -17.69 1.75
N SER A 74 -16.85 -18.04 0.52
CA SER A 74 -17.98 -18.94 0.25
C SER A 74 -17.75 -20.34 0.81
N GLU A 75 -16.52 -20.83 0.78
CA GLU A 75 -16.17 -22.14 1.33
C GLU A 75 -15.98 -22.09 2.86
N LEU A 76 -15.28 -21.07 3.38
CA LEU A 76 -14.99 -20.96 4.81
C LEU A 76 -16.23 -20.64 5.65
N SER A 77 -17.19 -19.88 5.11
CA SER A 77 -18.43 -19.57 5.83
C SER A 77 -19.28 -20.80 6.17
N LYS A 78 -19.00 -21.96 5.54
CA LYS A 78 -19.67 -23.23 5.83
C LYS A 78 -19.12 -23.90 7.10
N TYR A 79 -17.91 -23.55 7.53
CA TYR A 79 -17.17 -24.27 8.58
C TYR A 79 -16.74 -23.39 9.77
N VAL A 80 -16.64 -22.08 9.59
CA VAL A 80 -16.19 -21.15 10.63
C VAL A 80 -17.10 -19.93 10.77
N ASN A 81 -17.04 -19.27 11.94
CA ASN A 81 -17.78 -18.04 12.21
C ASN A 81 -17.47 -16.94 11.19
N ALA A 82 -18.45 -16.07 10.91
CA ALA A 82 -18.35 -15.02 9.90
C ALA A 82 -17.10 -14.13 10.01
N PRO A 83 -16.65 -13.67 11.20
CA PRO A 83 -15.44 -12.86 11.32
C PRO A 83 -14.17 -13.62 10.94
N THR A 84 -14.05 -14.89 11.36
CA THR A 84 -12.89 -15.74 11.06
C THR A 84 -12.84 -16.11 9.59
N ALA A 85 -14.00 -16.38 8.97
CA ALA A 85 -14.12 -16.62 7.53
C ALA A 85 -13.65 -15.41 6.73
N GLN A 86 -14.10 -14.20 7.13
CA GLN A 86 -13.75 -12.95 6.48
C GLN A 86 -12.26 -12.64 6.62
N LEU A 87 -11.68 -12.76 7.81
CA LEU A 87 -10.25 -12.53 8.04
C LEU A 87 -9.39 -13.49 7.22
N THR A 88 -9.71 -14.77 7.23
CA THR A 88 -8.94 -15.79 6.50
C THR A 88 -9.06 -15.59 4.98
N ALA A 89 -10.26 -15.28 4.48
CA ALA A 89 -10.46 -14.96 3.07
C ALA A 89 -9.70 -13.70 2.64
N SER A 90 -9.69 -12.65 3.48
CA SER A 90 -8.93 -11.43 3.22
C SER A 90 -7.42 -11.68 3.16
N ILE A 91 -6.88 -12.53 4.04
CA ILE A 91 -5.45 -12.89 4.03
C ILE A 91 -5.10 -13.65 2.74
N LEU A 92 -5.93 -14.61 2.34
CA LEU A 92 -5.72 -15.37 1.10
C LEU A 92 -5.78 -14.47 -0.13
N GLY A 93 -6.74 -13.56 -0.18
CA GLY A 93 -6.84 -12.55 -1.23
C GLY A 93 -5.62 -11.64 -1.30
N GLU A 94 -5.14 -11.16 -0.15
CA GLU A 94 -3.96 -10.29 -0.06
C GLU A 94 -2.70 -11.00 -0.56
N LEU A 95 -2.51 -12.28 -0.22
CA LEU A 95 -1.37 -13.07 -0.69
C LEU A 95 -1.36 -13.20 -2.22
N LEU A 96 -2.52 -13.45 -2.83
CA LEU A 96 -2.64 -13.55 -4.27
C LEU A 96 -2.48 -12.19 -4.96
N ALA A 97 -3.05 -11.13 -4.42
CA ALA A 97 -2.86 -9.77 -4.92
C ALA A 97 -1.38 -9.33 -4.85
N CYS A 98 -0.69 -9.66 -3.76
CA CYS A 98 0.74 -9.39 -3.58
C CYS A 98 1.61 -9.99 -4.69
N SER A 99 1.17 -11.08 -5.34
CA SER A 99 1.91 -11.70 -6.44
C SER A 99 1.97 -10.81 -7.70
N ALA A 100 0.90 -10.05 -7.97
CA ALA A 100 0.84 -9.07 -9.05
C ALA A 100 1.47 -7.73 -8.65
N ILE A 101 1.34 -7.34 -7.38
CA ILE A 101 1.86 -6.06 -6.86
C ILE A 101 3.38 -6.10 -6.74
N ALA A 102 3.98 -7.18 -6.23
CA ALA A 102 5.42 -7.27 -5.96
C ALA A 102 6.33 -6.89 -7.16
N PRO A 103 6.10 -7.41 -8.39
CA PRO A 103 6.92 -7.00 -9.54
C PRO A 103 6.69 -5.53 -9.91
N ALA A 104 5.44 -5.05 -9.85
CA ALA A 104 5.11 -3.66 -10.18
C ALA A 104 5.71 -2.66 -9.19
N ASP A 105 5.64 -2.96 -7.89
CA ASP A 105 6.30 -2.18 -6.83
C ASP A 105 7.81 -2.13 -7.01
N THR A 106 8.43 -3.25 -7.40
CA THR A 106 9.88 -3.29 -7.65
C THR A 106 10.27 -2.38 -8.81
N ILE A 107 9.47 -2.38 -9.90
CA ILE A 107 9.68 -1.49 -11.05
C ILE A 107 9.45 -0.03 -10.64
N LYS A 108 8.35 0.27 -9.93
CA LYS A 108 8.02 1.60 -9.40
C LYS A 108 9.19 2.17 -8.60
N GLN A 109 9.66 1.44 -7.60
CA GLN A 109 10.70 1.92 -6.69
C GLN A 109 12.05 2.12 -7.40
N ARG A 110 12.44 1.21 -8.29
CA ARG A 110 13.68 1.37 -9.08
C ARG A 110 13.59 2.57 -10.04
N ALA A 111 12.44 2.78 -10.68
CA ALA A 111 12.20 3.93 -11.54
C ALA A 111 12.22 5.27 -10.76
N GLN A 112 11.67 5.30 -9.54
CA GLN A 112 11.64 6.50 -8.69
C GLN A 112 13.04 6.99 -8.28
N ILE A 113 14.02 6.08 -8.16
CA ILE A 113 15.42 6.41 -7.83
C ILE A 113 16.23 6.84 -9.04
N GLN A 114 16.04 6.17 -10.18
CA GLN A 114 16.78 6.51 -11.41
C GLN A 114 16.41 7.88 -11.98
N GLY A 115 15.31 8.49 -11.52
CA GLY A 115 14.88 9.78 -12.03
C GLY A 115 14.50 9.68 -13.50
N ASN A 116 14.86 10.67 -14.31
CA ASN A 116 14.40 10.82 -15.69
C ASN A 116 15.26 10.12 -16.76
N GLN A 117 16.17 9.22 -16.37
CA GLN A 117 17.10 8.61 -17.32
C GLN A 117 16.52 7.43 -18.10
N LEU A 118 15.51 6.74 -17.57
CA LEU A 118 14.92 5.56 -18.19
C LEU A 118 13.40 5.53 -18.00
N SER A 119 12.67 5.11 -19.04
CA SER A 119 11.22 4.91 -18.96
C SER A 119 10.88 3.68 -18.10
N SER A 120 9.68 3.63 -17.51
CA SER A 120 9.23 2.49 -16.70
C SER A 120 9.32 1.15 -17.44
N PHE A 121 9.14 1.15 -18.76
CA PHE A 121 9.30 -0.03 -19.62
C PHE A 121 10.77 -0.45 -19.78
N GLN A 122 11.69 0.52 -19.89
CA GLN A 122 13.12 0.23 -19.94
C GLN A 122 13.61 -0.32 -18.61
N VAL A 123 13.14 0.26 -17.48
CA VAL A 123 13.43 -0.26 -16.14
C VAL A 123 12.88 -1.67 -15.97
N ALA A 124 11.64 -1.92 -16.40
CA ALA A 124 11.05 -3.27 -16.37
C ALA A 124 11.91 -4.26 -17.17
N LYS A 125 12.29 -3.92 -18.41
CA LYS A 125 13.14 -4.77 -19.25
C LYS A 125 14.48 -5.07 -18.59
N ILE A 126 15.12 -4.09 -17.95
CA ILE A 126 16.38 -4.27 -17.21
C ILE A 126 16.17 -5.19 -16.00
N VAL A 127 15.11 -4.98 -15.22
CA VAL A 127 14.79 -5.81 -14.04
C VAL A 127 14.60 -7.27 -14.47
N PHE A 128 13.81 -7.52 -15.52
CA PHE A 128 13.55 -8.89 -16.00
C PHE A 128 14.72 -9.53 -16.76
N SER A 129 15.66 -8.74 -17.30
CA SER A 129 16.85 -9.26 -17.98
C SER A 129 17.97 -9.66 -17.01
N GLN A 130 17.88 -9.31 -15.73
CA GLN A 130 18.87 -9.69 -14.73
C GLN A 130 18.71 -11.16 -14.31
N LYS A 131 19.82 -11.90 -14.20
CA LYS A 131 19.81 -13.29 -13.70
C LYS A 131 19.24 -13.41 -12.28
N SER A 132 19.28 -12.33 -11.49
CA SER A 132 18.72 -12.26 -10.13
C SER A 132 17.25 -11.84 -10.07
N ALA A 133 16.59 -11.53 -11.20
CA ALA A 133 15.24 -10.95 -11.24
C ALA A 133 14.23 -11.71 -10.37
N TRP A 134 14.18 -13.03 -10.52
CA TRP A 134 13.26 -13.90 -9.78
C TRP A 134 13.57 -13.96 -8.28
N SER A 135 14.84 -13.83 -7.89
CA SER A 135 15.22 -13.77 -6.49
C SER A 135 14.81 -12.45 -5.87
N ASP A 136 15.00 -11.34 -6.58
CA ASP A 136 14.66 -10.00 -6.12
C ASP A 136 13.15 -9.84 -5.98
N ILE A 137 12.37 -10.34 -6.96
CA ILE A 137 10.91 -10.35 -6.91
C ILE A 137 10.41 -11.20 -5.73
N LYS A 138 11.00 -12.39 -5.47
CA LYS A 138 10.62 -13.23 -4.33
C LYS A 138 10.94 -12.57 -2.98
N SER A 139 12.06 -11.85 -2.88
CA SER A 139 12.42 -11.12 -1.68
C SER A 139 11.50 -9.90 -1.48
N GLY A 140 11.20 -9.18 -2.56
CA GLY A 140 10.23 -8.09 -2.60
C GLY A 140 8.83 -8.55 -2.18
N TYR A 141 8.35 -9.69 -2.69
CA TYR A 141 7.07 -10.29 -2.30
C TYR A 141 7.01 -10.55 -0.79
N LYS A 142 8.04 -11.19 -0.22
CA LYS A 142 8.10 -11.44 1.23
C LYS A 142 8.06 -10.14 2.04
N ALA A 143 8.73 -9.10 1.56
CA ALA A 143 8.73 -7.80 2.22
C ALA A 143 7.37 -7.07 2.10
N VAL A 144 6.67 -7.20 0.97
CA VAL A 144 5.32 -6.66 0.77
C VAL A 144 4.35 -7.34 1.72
N VAL A 145 4.35 -8.67 1.76
CA VAL A 145 3.45 -9.47 2.63
C VAL A 145 3.69 -9.16 4.11
N LEU A 146 4.95 -9.12 4.55
CA LEU A 146 5.27 -8.79 5.95
C LEU A 146 4.76 -7.41 6.36
N ARG A 147 4.72 -6.47 5.42
CA ARG A 147 4.25 -5.11 5.66
C ARG A 147 2.72 -5.01 5.59
N ASN A 148 2.09 -5.63 4.60
CA ASN A 148 0.65 -5.48 4.37
C ASN A 148 -0.19 -6.21 5.42
N LEU A 149 0.16 -7.45 5.80
CA LEU A 149 -0.65 -8.24 6.73
C LEU A 149 -0.86 -7.56 8.11
N PRO A 150 0.18 -7.03 8.80
CA PRO A 150 -0.01 -6.36 10.08
C PRO A 150 -0.77 -5.04 9.95
N VAL A 151 -0.53 -4.30 8.87
CA VAL A 151 -1.23 -3.02 8.60
C VAL A 151 -2.72 -3.28 8.41
N THR A 152 -3.09 -4.21 7.53
CA THR A 152 -4.49 -4.52 7.22
C THR A 152 -5.22 -5.06 8.45
N ALA A 153 -4.57 -5.94 9.23
CA ALA A 153 -5.16 -6.50 10.44
C ALA A 153 -5.45 -5.45 11.53
N ALA A 154 -4.61 -4.42 11.65
CA ALA A 154 -4.76 -3.38 12.67
C ALA A 154 -5.61 -2.19 12.19
N TYR A 155 -5.64 -1.91 10.89
CA TYR A 155 -6.30 -0.74 10.32
C TYR A 155 -7.82 -0.75 10.47
N PHE A 156 -8.48 -1.82 10.00
CA PHE A 156 -9.94 -1.85 9.98
C PHE A 156 -10.57 -1.77 11.37
N PRO A 157 -10.11 -2.52 12.41
CA PRO A 157 -10.67 -2.39 13.75
C PRO A 157 -10.49 -0.98 14.34
N LEU A 158 -9.33 -0.36 14.10
CA LEU A 158 -9.05 1.00 14.57
C LEU A 158 -9.93 2.04 13.86
N TYR A 159 -10.11 1.88 12.55
CA TYR A 159 -10.99 2.71 11.75
C TYR A 159 -12.45 2.61 12.22
N GLU A 160 -12.98 1.40 12.41
CA GLU A 160 -14.37 1.21 12.83
C GLU A 160 -14.63 1.83 14.21
N TRP A 161 -13.73 1.60 15.16
CA TRP A 161 -13.81 2.20 16.49
C TRP A 161 -13.77 3.73 16.45
N LEU A 162 -12.87 4.32 15.65
CA LEU A 162 -12.78 5.77 15.49
C LEU A 162 -14.00 6.34 14.77
N ARG A 163 -14.51 5.67 13.73
CA ARG A 163 -15.67 6.14 12.96
C ARG A 163 -16.91 6.19 13.84
N GLU A 164 -17.19 5.13 14.60
CA GLU A 164 -18.34 5.10 15.50
C GLU A 164 -18.27 6.21 16.55
N LYS A 165 -17.07 6.46 17.07
CA LYS A 165 -16.85 7.50 18.06
C LYS A 165 -17.04 8.91 17.46
N VAL A 166 -16.47 9.17 16.29
CA VAL A 166 -16.61 10.47 15.60
C VAL A 166 -18.05 10.72 15.17
N GLU A 167 -18.76 9.70 14.69
CA GLU A 167 -20.18 9.81 14.30
C GLU A 167 -21.06 10.16 15.50
N LYS A 168 -20.83 9.52 16.66
CA LYS A 168 -21.61 9.74 17.89
C LYS A 168 -21.26 11.04 18.62
N ASP A 169 -19.97 11.35 18.77
CA ASP A 169 -19.52 12.48 19.60
C ASP A 169 -19.70 13.83 18.88
N PHE A 170 -19.70 13.85 17.55
CA PHE A 170 -19.76 15.09 16.76
C PHE A 170 -21.01 15.19 15.85
N GLU A 171 -21.92 14.21 15.90
CA GLU A 171 -23.16 14.15 15.09
C GLU A 171 -22.94 14.41 13.58
N ILE A 172 -21.78 14.01 13.05
CA ILE A 172 -21.40 14.27 11.66
C ILE A 172 -21.91 13.15 10.76
N SER A 173 -22.36 13.49 9.54
CA SER A 173 -22.74 12.51 8.52
C SER A 173 -21.66 11.44 8.27
N LYS A 174 -22.11 10.20 8.00
CA LYS A 174 -21.24 9.02 7.76
C LYS A 174 -20.05 9.26 6.82
N PRO A 175 -20.20 9.97 5.68
CA PRO A 175 -19.07 10.22 4.79
C PRO A 175 -17.97 11.10 5.40
N ASN A 176 -18.35 12.12 6.19
CA ASN A 176 -17.38 12.99 6.85
C ASN A 176 -16.73 12.30 8.05
N ALA A 177 -17.50 11.51 8.80
CA ALA A 177 -16.95 10.68 9.88
C ALA A 177 -15.93 9.67 9.34
N ALA A 178 -16.20 9.06 8.18
CA ALA A 178 -15.28 8.16 7.50
C ALA A 178 -13.99 8.86 7.05
N LEU A 179 -14.08 10.11 6.57
CA LEU A 179 -12.90 10.90 6.19
C LEU A 179 -11.97 11.14 7.38
N PHE A 180 -12.50 11.63 8.51
CA PHE A 180 -11.69 11.91 9.69
C PHE A 180 -11.18 10.62 10.34
N ALA A 181 -12.06 9.64 10.56
CA ALA A 181 -11.68 8.37 11.16
C ALA A 181 -10.65 7.60 10.32
N GLY A 182 -10.80 7.63 8.99
CA GLY A 182 -9.86 7.02 8.05
C GLY A 182 -8.46 7.61 8.19
N GLY A 183 -8.36 8.94 8.24
CA GLY A 183 -7.07 9.61 8.38
C GLY A 183 -6.43 9.44 9.77
N PHE A 184 -7.21 9.59 10.84
CA PHE A 184 -6.72 9.43 12.21
C PHE A 184 -6.34 7.98 12.55
N ALA A 185 -7.00 6.99 11.95
CA ALA A 185 -6.59 5.58 12.06
C ALA A 185 -5.28 5.32 11.31
N ALA A 186 -5.15 5.88 10.10
CA ALA A 186 -4.01 5.61 9.22
C ALA A 186 -2.70 6.20 9.76
N MET A 187 -2.71 7.40 10.33
CA MET A 187 -1.49 8.11 10.78
C MET A 187 -0.63 7.32 11.79
N PRO A 188 -1.14 6.91 12.97
CA PRO A 188 -0.33 6.23 13.98
C PRO A 188 0.14 4.85 13.48
N LEU A 189 -0.73 4.12 12.79
CA LEU A 189 -0.36 2.85 12.16
C LEU A 189 0.75 3.05 11.14
N ALA A 190 0.69 4.14 10.38
CA ALA A 190 1.70 4.44 9.40
C ALA A 190 3.06 4.72 10.04
N VAL A 191 3.09 5.51 11.12
CA VAL A 191 4.31 5.77 11.88
C VAL A 191 4.91 4.47 12.44
N ILE A 192 4.10 3.64 13.10
CA ILE A 192 4.53 2.38 13.73
C ILE A 192 5.12 1.40 12.69
N THR A 193 4.55 1.37 11.49
CA THR A 193 4.96 0.43 10.42
C THR A 193 6.05 1.00 9.49
N THR A 194 6.55 2.21 9.77
CA THR A 194 7.65 2.83 9.01
C THR A 194 8.91 1.96 8.94
N PRO A 195 9.35 1.28 10.02
CA PRO A 195 10.51 0.38 9.94
C PRO A 195 10.34 -0.74 8.91
N LEU A 196 9.14 -1.31 8.79
CA LEU A 196 8.84 -2.36 7.81
C LEU A 196 8.91 -1.82 6.38
N ASP A 197 8.41 -0.59 6.16
CA ASP A 197 8.50 0.09 4.88
C ASP A 197 9.97 0.34 4.48
N VAL A 198 10.81 0.81 5.40
CA VAL A 198 12.25 1.06 5.12
C VAL A 198 12.98 -0.23 4.75
N VAL A 199 12.70 -1.32 5.45
CA VAL A 199 13.28 -2.63 5.12
C VAL A 199 12.80 -3.11 3.75
N LYS A 200 11.49 -2.98 3.45
CA LYS A 200 10.92 -3.31 2.14
C LYS A 200 11.60 -2.54 1.02
N THR A 201 11.76 -1.22 1.17
CA THR A 201 12.41 -0.40 0.14
C THR A 201 13.86 -0.80 -0.06
N ARG A 202 14.65 -1.01 1.01
CA ARG A 202 16.06 -1.41 0.86
C ARG A 202 16.21 -2.74 0.13
N ILE A 203 15.34 -3.70 0.39
CA ILE A 203 15.30 -5.00 -0.30
C ILE A 203 14.98 -4.83 -1.79
N MET A 204 13.92 -4.10 -2.12
CA MET A 204 13.48 -3.91 -3.51
C MET A 204 14.49 -3.13 -4.37
N LEU A 205 15.24 -2.23 -3.73
CA LEU A 205 16.28 -1.42 -4.35
C LEU A 205 17.64 -2.12 -4.45
N GLY A 206 17.83 -3.24 -3.74
CA GLY A 206 19.10 -3.98 -3.70
C GLY A 206 20.28 -3.18 -3.13
N GLN A 207 20.03 -2.06 -2.44
CA GLN A 207 21.08 -1.19 -1.92
C GLN A 207 21.60 -1.70 -0.57
N GLY A 208 22.91 -1.94 -0.48
CA GLY A 208 23.59 -2.30 0.77
C GLY A 208 23.40 -3.75 1.23
N ILE A 209 22.93 -4.63 0.34
CA ILE A 209 22.69 -6.04 0.65
C ILE A 209 23.63 -6.89 -0.20
N ASP A 210 24.61 -7.53 0.44
CA ASP A 210 25.35 -8.63 -0.17
C ASP A 210 24.35 -9.65 -0.72
N SER A 211 24.60 -10.15 -1.94
CA SER A 211 23.73 -11.10 -2.67
C SER A 211 23.37 -12.37 -1.86
N ASN A 212 24.05 -12.59 -0.72
CA ASN A 212 23.87 -13.70 0.22
C ASN A 212 22.96 -13.40 1.44
N ARG A 213 22.49 -12.17 1.67
CA ARG A 213 21.67 -11.78 2.85
C ARG A 213 20.24 -11.38 2.47
N LYS A 214 19.41 -12.33 2.05
CA LYS A 214 18.04 -12.09 1.54
C LYS A 214 16.93 -12.08 2.61
N GLY A 215 17.30 -12.09 3.89
CA GLY A 215 16.35 -12.16 5.00
C GLY A 215 15.87 -10.78 5.45
N VAL A 216 14.55 -10.59 5.54
CA VAL A 216 13.93 -9.32 5.97
C VAL A 216 14.45 -8.87 7.34
N PHE A 217 14.58 -9.80 8.28
CA PHE A 217 15.16 -9.56 9.61
C PHE A 217 16.66 -9.22 9.55
N SER A 218 17.42 -9.89 8.69
CA SER A 218 18.86 -9.65 8.53
C SER A 218 19.13 -8.25 7.99
N VAL A 219 18.31 -7.78 7.04
CA VAL A 219 18.39 -6.42 6.49
C VAL A 219 18.01 -5.38 7.54
N GLY A 220 16.91 -5.58 8.28
CA GLY A 220 16.51 -4.68 9.36
C GLY A 220 17.57 -4.56 10.47
N LEU A 221 18.16 -5.69 10.87
CA LEU A 221 19.23 -5.71 11.87
C LEU A 221 20.50 -5.02 11.34
N HIS A 222 20.84 -5.20 10.06
CA HIS A 222 21.98 -4.54 9.45
C HIS A 222 21.82 -3.02 9.48
N ILE A 223 20.67 -2.49 9.02
CA ILE A 223 20.37 -1.05 9.03
C ILE A 223 20.46 -0.48 10.45
N SER A 224 19.89 -1.18 11.43
CA SER A 224 19.94 -0.75 12.83
C SER A 224 21.37 -0.67 13.37
N LYS A 225 22.26 -1.60 12.96
CA LYS A 225 23.66 -1.65 13.39
C LYS A 225 24.58 -0.68 12.64
N THR A 226 24.34 -0.42 11.35
CA THR A 226 25.24 0.42 10.52
C THR A 226 24.79 1.87 10.44
N GLU A 227 23.49 2.12 10.30
CA GLU A 227 22.90 3.45 10.08
C GLU A 227 22.13 3.96 11.32
N GLY A 228 21.94 3.11 12.34
CA GLY A 228 21.26 3.43 13.59
C GLY A 228 19.74 3.29 13.54
N ILE A 229 19.13 2.99 14.69
CA ILE A 229 17.68 2.76 14.83
C ILE A 229 16.82 3.95 14.38
N ARG A 230 17.33 5.18 14.52
CA ARG A 230 16.62 6.41 14.11
C ARG A 230 16.39 6.46 12.60
N THR A 231 17.24 5.80 11.81
CA THR A 231 17.10 5.75 10.34
C THR A 231 15.85 4.99 9.91
N LEU A 232 15.42 3.98 10.69
CA LEU A 232 14.17 3.24 10.44
C LEU A 232 12.91 4.12 10.60
N PHE A 233 13.01 5.23 11.35
CA PHE A 233 11.88 6.15 11.60
C PHE A 233 12.03 7.50 10.88
N LYS A 234 13.12 7.72 10.12
CA LYS A 234 13.47 9.00 9.49
C LYS A 234 12.37 9.59 8.57
N SER A 235 11.47 8.75 8.06
CA SER A 235 10.35 9.16 7.19
C SER A 235 8.97 8.99 7.84
N GLY A 236 8.91 8.63 9.13
CA GLY A 236 7.67 8.18 9.78
C GLY A 236 6.60 9.27 9.86
N MET A 237 6.97 10.49 10.24
CA MET A 237 6.01 11.58 10.36
C MET A 237 5.45 12.04 9.01
N LEU A 238 6.32 12.21 8.00
CA LEU A 238 5.91 12.55 6.63
C LEU A 238 4.97 11.49 6.03
N ARG A 239 5.31 10.21 6.25
CA ARG A 239 4.47 9.07 5.85
C ARG A 239 3.14 9.05 6.61
N GLY A 240 3.16 9.32 7.91
CA GLY A 240 1.96 9.38 8.74
C GLY A 240 0.97 10.40 8.21
N LEU A 241 1.44 11.61 7.89
CA LEU A 241 0.62 12.66 7.30
C LEU A 241 0.09 12.26 5.91
N GLY A 242 0.95 11.72 5.03
CA GLY A 242 0.51 11.26 3.72
C GLY A 242 -0.55 10.15 3.79
N ALA A 243 -0.37 9.19 4.70
CA ALA A 243 -1.33 8.11 4.94
C ALA A 243 -2.65 8.65 5.52
N ALA A 244 -2.59 9.65 6.39
CA ALA A 244 -3.77 10.28 6.96
C ALA A 244 -4.64 10.93 5.87
N VAL A 245 -4.02 11.74 5.02
CA VAL A 245 -4.74 12.44 3.94
C VAL A 245 -5.24 11.45 2.90
N GLY A 246 -4.40 10.50 2.47
CA GLY A 246 -4.78 9.49 1.47
C GLY A 246 -5.96 8.63 1.93
N ALA A 247 -5.86 8.04 3.12
CA ALA A 247 -6.92 7.16 3.64
C ALA A 247 -8.22 7.91 3.95
N GLY A 248 -8.12 9.16 4.44
CA GLY A 248 -9.29 9.99 4.69
C GLY A 248 -10.04 10.33 3.39
N ILE A 249 -9.31 10.72 2.34
CA ILE A 249 -9.92 11.00 1.03
C ILE A 249 -10.53 9.72 0.44
N GLU A 250 -9.81 8.60 0.46
CA GLU A 250 -10.26 7.33 -0.09
C GLU A 250 -11.58 6.87 0.56
N LEU A 251 -11.63 6.81 1.89
CA LEU A 251 -12.82 6.37 2.62
C LEU A 251 -13.96 7.39 2.57
N GLY A 252 -13.63 8.68 2.56
CA GLY A 252 -14.62 9.74 2.32
C GLY A 252 -15.28 9.55 0.96
N CYS A 253 -14.49 9.46 -0.12
CA CYS A 253 -14.97 9.23 -1.48
C CYS A 253 -15.80 7.94 -1.59
N TYR A 254 -15.36 6.86 -0.95
CA TYR A 254 -16.10 5.60 -0.91
C TYR A 254 -17.51 5.77 -0.31
N GLU A 255 -17.62 6.38 0.88
CA GLU A 255 -18.92 6.56 1.54
C GLU A 255 -19.80 7.60 0.83
N TYR A 256 -19.22 8.66 0.25
CA TYR A 256 -19.96 9.60 -0.60
C TYR A 256 -20.57 8.92 -1.82
N THR A 257 -19.77 8.10 -2.50
CA THR A 257 -20.22 7.34 -3.67
C THR A 257 -21.34 6.37 -3.27
N ARG A 258 -21.13 5.62 -2.19
CA ARG A 258 -22.13 4.68 -1.67
C ARG A 258 -23.44 5.37 -1.28
N LYS A 259 -23.37 6.57 -0.68
CA LYS A 259 -24.55 7.37 -0.34
C LYS A 259 -25.31 7.80 -1.61
N TYR A 260 -24.60 8.27 -2.63
CA TYR A 260 -25.20 8.68 -3.90
C TYR A 260 -25.92 7.51 -4.60
N PHE A 261 -25.30 6.32 -4.64
CA PHE A 261 -25.93 5.14 -5.24
C PHE A 261 -27.15 4.63 -4.48
N LYS A 262 -27.15 4.69 -3.14
CA LYS A 262 -28.32 4.32 -2.34
C LYS A 262 -29.53 5.21 -2.65
N LEU A 263 -29.32 6.53 -2.76
CA LEU A 263 -30.37 7.48 -3.11
C LEU A 263 -30.98 7.21 -4.49
N TYR A 264 -30.19 6.69 -5.43
CA TYR A 264 -30.63 6.35 -6.78
C TYR A 264 -31.36 4.99 -6.86
N THR A 265 -31.18 4.12 -5.87
CA THR A 265 -31.80 2.78 -5.81
C THR A 265 -33.13 2.80 -5.03
N GLU A 266 -33.35 3.83 -4.22
CA GLU A 266 -34.58 4.05 -3.45
C GLU A 266 -35.62 4.95 -4.17
N GLN A 267 -35.35 5.36 -5.41
CA GLN A 267 -36.30 6.00 -6.34
C GLN A 267 -36.86 4.98 -7.33
#